data_AF-A0A850NBJ1-F1
#
_entry.id   AF-A0A850NBJ1-F1
#
_cell.length_a   1.000
_cell.length_b   1.000
_cell.length_c   1.000
_cell.angle_alpha   90.00
_cell.angle_beta   90.00
_cell.angle_gamma   90.00
#
_symmetry.space_group_name_H-M   'P 1'
#
loop_
_entity.id
_entity.type
_entity.pdbx_description
1 polymer ?
#
loop_
_entity_poly.entity_id
_entity_poly.type
_entity_poly.pdbx_seq_one_letter_code
_entity_poly.pdbx_strand_id
1 'polypeptide(L)'
;MEEKDTTSFITKWETTAPEEPIYIGANSDYDYDFTIDWGDGTVECIDQVPDTNMFEHTYSAPGTYRVVIQGRFPAFNMNPVFEFSDDEPKKLVGMEQWGNIVWQDLSYAFIWCTKMLYTATDAPDLTNVTSLEKTFHGAWLIRGDLSGWDTSTITNMAYMFSYAFTFNGEIGGWDTSNVTNMTGMFLRAGAFNKDISGWDTSSVTRMAYMFDGAISFNGKIGGWDTSSVAEMDFMFSSASSFDQNLGSWDISSIDPIRTDGMMHMLDDCGMSAINFSKTLIGWASQKVQPKVKLGAQGLHLCLNDNDGIAAYSTLKKSPNNWTIKGVDKKACD
;
A
#
# COMPACT_ATOMS: atom_id res chain seq x y z
N MET A 1 -25.20 -5.52 32.71
CA MET A 1 -24.41 -5.07 31.56
C MET A 1 -23.21 -5.99 31.54
N GLU A 2 -23.10 -6.81 30.51
CA GLU A 2 -21.85 -7.50 30.22
C GLU A 2 -20.80 -6.41 29.92
N GLU A 3 -19.64 -6.51 30.56
CA GLU A 3 -18.53 -5.59 30.31
C GLU A 3 -18.08 -5.82 28.85
N LYS A 4 -17.99 -4.75 28.06
CA LYS A 4 -17.60 -4.86 26.65
C LYS A 4 -16.17 -5.37 26.60
N ASP A 5 -15.94 -6.54 26.00
CA ASP A 5 -14.60 -7.08 25.75
C ASP A 5 -13.81 -6.09 24.88
N THR A 6 -12.69 -5.62 25.39
CA THR A 6 -11.77 -4.68 24.72
C THR A 6 -10.37 -5.25 24.58
N THR A 7 -10.12 -6.48 25.05
CA THR A 7 -8.80 -7.08 25.09
C THR A 7 -8.59 -8.08 23.97
N SER A 8 -9.66 -8.74 23.52
CA SER A 8 -9.51 -9.79 22.51
C SER A 8 -9.37 -9.23 21.09
N PHE A 9 -8.54 -9.91 20.29
CA PHE A 9 -8.56 -9.80 18.84
C PHE A 9 -9.67 -10.67 18.29
N ILE A 10 -10.54 -10.10 17.47
CA ILE A 10 -11.79 -10.74 17.06
C ILE A 10 -11.93 -10.70 15.54
N THR A 11 -12.13 -11.88 14.97
CA THR A 11 -12.35 -12.09 13.53
C THR A 11 -13.57 -12.95 13.28
N LYS A 12 -14.05 -12.95 12.04
CA LYS A 12 -15.14 -13.80 11.56
C LYS A 12 -14.70 -14.63 10.37
N TRP A 13 -15.01 -15.92 10.42
CA TRP A 13 -14.63 -16.90 9.42
C TRP A 13 -15.86 -17.62 8.88
N GLU A 14 -15.89 -17.92 7.58
CA GLU A 14 -17.00 -18.60 6.92
C GLU A 14 -16.55 -19.96 6.39
N THR A 15 -17.31 -21.00 6.73
CA THR A 15 -17.26 -22.32 6.09
C THR A 15 -18.58 -22.62 5.37
N THR A 16 -18.49 -23.36 4.28
CA THR A 16 -19.59 -23.65 3.35
C THR A 16 -19.99 -25.13 3.29
N ALA A 17 -19.14 -26.02 3.82
CA ALA A 17 -19.44 -27.44 3.97
C ALA A 17 -19.16 -27.93 5.42
N PRO A 18 -19.80 -29.04 5.85
CA PRO A 18 -19.41 -29.76 7.05
C PRO A 18 -17.96 -30.26 6.96
N GLU A 19 -17.27 -30.30 8.10
CA GLU A 19 -15.87 -30.74 8.23
C GLU A 19 -14.89 -29.92 7.39
N GLU A 20 -15.24 -28.68 7.07
CA GLU A 20 -14.37 -27.75 6.37
C GLU A 20 -13.47 -27.00 7.37
N PRO A 21 -12.13 -27.00 7.16
CA PRO A 21 -11.22 -26.30 8.04
C PRO A 21 -11.15 -24.80 7.73
N ILE A 22 -10.67 -24.03 8.71
CA ILE A 22 -10.08 -22.72 8.49
C ILE A 22 -8.61 -22.75 8.90
N TYR A 23 -7.82 -21.82 8.36
CA TYR A 23 -6.41 -21.69 8.68
C TYR A 23 -6.09 -20.26 9.12
N ILE A 24 -5.45 -20.12 10.28
CA ILE A 24 -4.88 -18.87 10.78
C ILE A 24 -3.37 -18.99 10.66
N GLY A 25 -2.78 -18.20 9.78
CA GLY A 25 -1.34 -18.26 9.55
C GLY A 25 -0.53 -17.48 10.60
N ALA A 26 0.69 -17.96 10.85
CA ALA A 26 1.63 -17.47 11.85
C ALA A 26 2.99 -17.13 11.21
N ASN A 27 3.81 -16.38 11.93
CA ASN A 27 5.22 -16.18 11.59
C ASN A 27 6.09 -16.87 12.66
N SER A 28 6.81 -17.92 12.26
CA SER A 28 7.64 -18.75 13.16
C SER A 28 8.88 -18.03 13.73
N ASP A 29 9.16 -16.80 13.30
CA ASP A 29 10.19 -15.96 13.91
C ASP A 29 9.80 -15.46 15.32
N TYR A 30 8.54 -15.65 15.74
CA TYR A 30 8.03 -15.17 17.02
C TYR A 30 7.46 -16.29 17.90
N ASP A 31 7.54 -16.10 19.21
CA ASP A 31 6.87 -17.00 20.18
C ASP A 31 5.41 -16.60 20.39
N TYR A 32 4.56 -17.61 20.42
CA TYR A 32 3.12 -17.49 20.65
C TYR A 32 2.78 -18.09 22.02
N ASP A 33 1.88 -17.44 22.75
CA ASP A 33 1.32 -17.91 24.03
C ASP A 33 -0.06 -17.28 24.21
N PHE A 34 -1.07 -17.91 23.61
CA PHE A 34 -2.43 -17.36 23.52
C PHE A 34 -3.50 -18.42 23.70
N THR A 35 -4.70 -17.97 24.03
CA THR A 35 -5.93 -18.75 23.99
C THR A 35 -6.73 -18.35 22.77
N ILE A 36 -7.30 -19.34 22.09
CA ILE A 36 -8.21 -19.14 20.96
C ILE A 36 -9.54 -19.84 21.25
N ASP A 37 -10.63 -19.06 21.19
CA ASP A 37 -11.99 -19.57 21.13
C ASP A 37 -12.42 -19.57 19.67
N TRP A 38 -12.68 -20.76 19.13
CA TRP A 38 -13.02 -20.97 17.72
C TRP A 38 -14.47 -20.60 17.39
N GLY A 39 -15.29 -20.25 18.40
CA GLY A 39 -16.68 -19.81 18.22
C GLY A 39 -17.68 -20.95 18.05
N ASP A 40 -17.25 -22.20 18.20
CA ASP A 40 -18.10 -23.41 18.21
C ASP A 40 -18.14 -24.12 19.58
N GLY A 41 -17.60 -23.47 20.61
CA GLY A 41 -17.44 -24.02 21.96
C GLY A 41 -16.09 -24.68 22.21
N THR A 42 -15.25 -24.83 21.18
CA THR A 42 -13.86 -25.28 21.31
C THR A 42 -12.96 -24.11 21.69
N VAL A 43 -12.19 -24.30 22.76
CA VAL A 43 -11.18 -23.34 23.22
C VAL A 43 -9.87 -24.06 23.40
N GLU A 44 -8.80 -23.50 22.86
CA GLU A 44 -7.45 -24.08 22.88
C GLU A 44 -6.44 -23.11 23.46
N CYS A 45 -5.43 -23.64 24.15
CA CYS A 45 -4.25 -22.90 24.55
C CYS A 45 -3.10 -23.27 23.61
N ILE A 46 -2.48 -22.27 23.01
CA ILE A 46 -1.43 -22.42 22.01
C ILE A 46 -0.16 -21.77 22.56
N ASP A 47 0.89 -22.57 22.71
CA ASP A 47 2.23 -22.14 23.15
C ASP A 47 3.34 -22.46 22.14
N GLN A 48 2.97 -23.01 20.97
CA GLN A 48 3.88 -23.41 19.91
C GLN A 48 3.28 -23.18 18.53
N VAL A 49 4.11 -22.73 17.59
CA VAL A 49 3.74 -22.59 16.17
C VAL A 49 3.88 -23.96 15.49
N PRO A 50 2.86 -24.45 14.77
CA PRO A 50 2.98 -25.68 13.97
C PRO A 50 4.06 -25.58 12.90
N ASP A 51 4.67 -26.70 12.52
CA ASP A 51 5.67 -26.75 11.43
C ASP A 51 5.15 -26.19 10.10
N THR A 52 3.84 -26.20 9.91
CA THR A 52 3.14 -25.63 8.74
C THR A 52 3.02 -24.10 8.77
N ASN A 53 3.33 -23.47 9.91
CA ASN A 53 3.04 -22.06 10.20
C ASN A 53 1.55 -21.70 10.10
N MET A 54 0.65 -22.66 10.29
CA MET A 54 -0.79 -22.45 10.21
C MET A 54 -1.49 -23.19 11.35
N PHE A 55 -2.27 -22.47 12.16
CA PHE A 55 -3.22 -23.07 13.07
C PHE A 55 -4.46 -23.49 12.29
N GLU A 56 -4.91 -24.73 12.47
CA GLU A 56 -6.03 -25.33 11.74
C GLU A 56 -7.14 -25.69 12.72
N HIS A 57 -8.38 -25.39 12.34
CA HIS A 57 -9.56 -25.86 13.08
C HIS A 57 -10.67 -26.25 12.12
N THR A 58 -11.37 -27.35 12.43
CA THR A 58 -12.41 -27.94 11.57
C THR A 58 -13.77 -27.81 12.22
N TYR A 59 -14.74 -27.28 11.47
CA TYR A 59 -16.11 -27.09 11.94
C TYR A 59 -17.04 -28.21 11.46
N SER A 60 -17.76 -28.83 12.39
CA SER A 60 -18.70 -29.93 12.07
C SER A 60 -19.89 -29.51 11.20
N ALA A 61 -20.24 -28.22 11.17
CA ALA A 61 -21.30 -27.67 10.35
C ALA A 61 -20.80 -26.45 9.57
N PRO A 62 -21.39 -26.13 8.40
CA PRO A 62 -21.11 -24.87 7.71
C PRO A 62 -21.70 -23.70 8.49
N GLY A 63 -21.03 -22.55 8.44
CA GLY A 63 -21.52 -21.34 9.09
C GLY A 63 -20.51 -20.21 9.14
N THR A 64 -20.90 -19.12 9.80
CA THR A 64 -19.99 -18.03 10.15
C THR A 64 -19.65 -18.12 11.63
N TYR A 65 -18.35 -18.26 11.92
CA TYR A 65 -17.81 -18.43 13.26
C TYR A 65 -17.07 -17.18 13.69
N ARG A 66 -17.26 -16.78 14.94
CA ARG A 66 -16.58 -15.63 15.54
C ARG A 66 -15.42 -16.15 16.36
N VAL A 67 -14.20 -15.96 15.84
CA VAL A 67 -12.96 -16.43 16.46
C VAL A 67 -12.38 -15.33 17.34
N VAL A 68 -12.02 -15.68 18.56
CA VAL A 68 -11.56 -14.75 19.60
C VAL A 68 -10.20 -15.19 20.12
N ILE A 69 -9.19 -14.32 19.99
CA ILE A 69 -7.82 -14.59 20.44
C ILE A 69 -7.46 -13.65 21.59
N GLN A 70 -6.87 -14.22 22.64
CA GLN A 70 -6.37 -13.50 23.81
C GLN A 70 -4.98 -13.98 24.21
N GLY A 71 -4.08 -13.08 24.60
CA GLY A 71 -2.71 -13.42 25.00
C GLY A 71 -1.67 -12.93 24.00
N ARG A 72 -0.48 -13.53 24.03
CA ARG A 72 0.64 -13.18 23.16
C ARG A 72 0.45 -13.81 21.79
N PHE A 73 -0.06 -13.02 20.86
CA PHE A 73 -0.25 -13.40 19.46
C PHE A 73 0.44 -12.34 18.57
N PRO A 74 1.78 -12.43 18.43
CA PRO A 74 2.61 -11.30 17.96
C PRO A 74 2.49 -11.00 16.47
N ALA A 75 2.01 -11.95 15.66
CA ALA A 75 1.83 -11.78 14.23
C ALA A 75 0.63 -12.60 13.73
N PHE A 76 -0.19 -11.97 12.90
CA PHE A 76 -1.17 -12.62 12.05
C PHE A 76 -0.58 -12.58 10.64
N ASN A 77 -0.31 -13.72 10.00
CA ASN A 77 0.39 -13.75 8.71
C ASN A 77 -0.27 -14.75 7.77
N MET A 78 -0.97 -14.28 6.74
CA MET A 78 -1.72 -15.14 5.82
C MET A 78 -0.90 -15.59 4.61
N ASN A 79 0.41 -15.31 4.56
CA ASN A 79 1.27 -15.76 3.46
C ASN A 79 1.34 -17.30 3.35
N PRO A 80 1.61 -18.06 4.43
CA PRO A 80 1.61 -19.52 4.35
C PRO A 80 0.25 -20.09 3.90
N VAL A 81 -0.85 -19.48 4.36
CA VAL A 81 -2.21 -19.90 4.01
C VAL A 81 -2.49 -19.68 2.53
N PHE A 82 -2.11 -18.51 1.99
CA PHE A 82 -2.24 -18.20 0.57
C PHE A 82 -1.35 -19.10 -0.31
N GLU A 83 -0.12 -19.39 0.12
CA GLU A 83 0.79 -20.30 -0.61
C GLU A 83 0.26 -21.74 -0.63
N PHE A 84 -0.44 -22.16 0.43
CA PHE A 84 -1.13 -23.45 0.49
C PHE A 84 -2.35 -23.49 -0.45
N SER A 85 -3.19 -22.45 -0.43
CA SER A 85 -4.38 -22.35 -1.27
C SER A 85 -4.88 -20.90 -1.36
N ASP A 86 -5.16 -20.43 -2.57
CA ASP A 86 -5.65 -19.06 -2.81
C ASP A 86 -7.11 -18.85 -2.37
N ASP A 87 -7.84 -19.92 -2.09
CA ASP A 87 -9.22 -19.88 -1.58
C ASP A 87 -9.29 -19.73 -0.06
N GLU A 88 -8.28 -20.20 0.68
CA GLU A 88 -8.32 -20.23 2.15
C GLU A 88 -8.33 -18.83 2.80
N PRO A 89 -7.55 -17.83 2.34
CA PRO A 89 -7.64 -16.47 2.88
C PRO A 89 -9.03 -15.84 2.70
N LYS A 90 -9.83 -16.30 1.73
CA LYS A 90 -11.18 -15.79 1.45
C LYS A 90 -12.19 -16.23 2.52
N LYS A 91 -11.86 -17.20 3.37
CA LYS A 91 -12.70 -17.62 4.50
C LYS A 91 -12.72 -16.60 5.62
N LEU A 92 -11.71 -15.73 5.74
CA LEU A 92 -11.77 -14.57 6.62
C LEU A 92 -12.74 -13.53 6.04
N VAL A 93 -13.92 -13.42 6.64
CA VAL A 93 -15.01 -12.55 6.18
C VAL A 93 -15.20 -11.32 7.05
N GLY A 94 -14.58 -11.23 8.23
CA GLY A 94 -14.67 -10.04 9.08
C GLY A 94 -13.48 -9.83 10.01
N MET A 95 -13.11 -8.56 10.19
CA MET A 95 -12.17 -8.09 11.21
C MET A 95 -12.91 -7.10 12.11
N GLU A 96 -13.20 -7.52 13.36
CA GLU A 96 -14.13 -6.81 14.25
C GLU A 96 -13.45 -5.99 15.34
N GLN A 97 -12.27 -6.42 15.81
CA GLN A 97 -11.58 -5.77 16.92
C GLN A 97 -10.10 -6.13 16.93
N TRP A 98 -9.22 -5.16 17.19
CA TRP A 98 -7.79 -5.38 17.38
C TRP A 98 -7.45 -5.92 18.78
N GLY A 99 -8.16 -5.45 19.80
CA GLY A 99 -7.93 -5.81 21.19
C GLY A 99 -6.69 -5.13 21.76
N ASN A 100 -6.04 -5.78 22.73
CA ASN A 100 -4.84 -5.27 23.40
C ASN A 100 -3.57 -6.04 23.01
N ILE A 101 -3.58 -6.76 21.89
CA ILE A 101 -2.39 -7.43 21.37
C ILE A 101 -1.35 -6.38 21.05
N VAL A 102 -0.16 -6.55 21.64
CA VAL A 102 1.05 -5.80 21.27
C VAL A 102 1.70 -6.52 20.08
N TRP A 103 1.46 -6.00 18.88
CA TRP A 103 1.91 -6.63 17.64
C TRP A 103 3.42 -6.46 17.44
N GLN A 104 4.07 -7.48 16.90
CA GLN A 104 5.49 -7.43 16.49
C GLN A 104 5.62 -7.40 14.96
N ASP A 105 4.66 -8.01 14.24
CA ASP A 105 4.64 -8.00 12.78
C ASP A 105 3.21 -8.06 12.24
N LEU A 106 2.89 -7.14 11.33
CA LEU A 106 1.65 -7.15 10.55
C LEU A 106 1.91 -7.27 9.04
N SER A 107 3.16 -7.58 8.67
CA SER A 107 3.48 -7.90 7.29
C SER A 107 2.67 -9.11 6.87
N TYR A 108 2.06 -9.03 5.69
CA TYR A 108 1.25 -10.10 5.11
C TYR A 108 -0.02 -10.49 5.89
N ALA A 109 -0.50 -9.68 6.84
CA ALA A 109 -1.59 -10.09 7.73
C ALA A 109 -2.89 -10.46 7.02
N PHE A 110 -3.42 -9.61 6.14
CA PHE A 110 -4.70 -9.84 5.48
C PHE A 110 -4.55 -9.96 3.96
N ILE A 111 -3.46 -10.60 3.51
CA ILE A 111 -3.24 -10.78 2.08
C ILE A 111 -4.34 -11.64 1.48
N TRP A 112 -4.87 -11.20 0.34
CA TRP A 112 -5.91 -11.91 -0.42
C TRP A 112 -7.16 -12.30 0.37
N CYS A 113 -7.39 -11.69 1.54
CA CYS A 113 -8.63 -11.77 2.30
C CYS A 113 -9.74 -10.94 1.61
N THR A 114 -10.07 -11.32 0.37
CA THR A 114 -10.90 -10.57 -0.57
C THR A 114 -12.34 -10.37 -0.09
N LYS A 115 -12.84 -11.23 0.81
CA LYS A 115 -14.18 -11.14 1.40
C LYS A 115 -14.21 -10.42 2.75
N MET A 116 -13.06 -10.05 3.32
CA MET A 116 -12.98 -9.50 4.66
C MET A 116 -13.61 -8.09 4.73
N LEU A 117 -14.65 -7.96 5.56
CA LEU A 117 -15.18 -6.66 5.96
C LEU A 117 -14.46 -6.17 7.22
N TYR A 118 -13.82 -5.01 7.13
CA TYR A 118 -13.21 -4.35 8.29
C TYR A 118 -14.25 -3.51 9.03
N THR A 119 -14.57 -3.87 10.27
CA THR A 119 -15.52 -3.15 11.15
C THR A 119 -14.91 -2.75 12.50
N ALA A 120 -13.63 -2.99 12.72
CA ALA A 120 -12.95 -2.56 13.93
C ALA A 120 -13.03 -1.04 14.12
N THR A 121 -13.19 -0.65 15.37
CA THR A 121 -13.30 0.76 15.80
C THR A 121 -12.17 1.16 16.75
N ASP A 122 -11.41 0.18 17.23
CA ASP A 122 -10.15 0.33 17.92
C ASP A 122 -8.98 0.29 16.93
N ALA A 123 -7.77 0.56 17.44
CA ALA A 123 -6.53 0.57 16.67
C ALA A 123 -5.58 -0.51 17.20
N PRO A 124 -4.72 -1.11 16.34
CA PRO A 124 -3.68 -2.02 16.78
C PRO A 124 -2.64 -1.28 17.61
N ASP A 125 -2.08 -1.96 18.62
CA ASP A 125 -0.84 -1.52 19.25
C ASP A 125 0.35 -1.91 18.35
N LEU A 126 0.88 -0.91 17.64
CA LEU A 126 1.99 -1.04 16.68
C LEU A 126 3.35 -0.72 17.31
N THR A 127 3.45 -0.59 18.63
CA THR A 127 4.68 -0.10 19.30
C THR A 127 5.93 -0.93 19.00
N ASN A 128 5.77 -2.21 18.64
CA ASN A 128 6.89 -3.09 18.25
C ASN A 128 6.88 -3.47 16.75
N VAL A 129 5.97 -2.91 15.95
CA VAL A 129 5.90 -3.17 14.50
C VAL A 129 6.77 -2.18 13.75
N THR A 130 7.56 -2.66 12.80
CA THR A 130 8.36 -1.79 11.90
C THR A 130 7.93 -1.88 10.44
N SER A 131 7.10 -2.85 10.08
CA SER A 131 6.68 -3.14 8.71
C SER A 131 5.18 -3.41 8.62
N LEU A 132 4.53 -2.72 7.69
CA LEU A 132 3.15 -2.96 7.24
C LEU A 132 3.14 -3.50 5.81
N GLU A 133 4.22 -4.17 5.41
CA GLU A 133 4.34 -4.71 4.05
C GLU A 133 3.17 -5.63 3.73
N LYS A 134 2.43 -5.31 2.66
CA LYS A 134 1.30 -6.12 2.17
C LYS A 134 0.20 -6.40 3.20
N THR A 135 0.10 -5.67 4.31
CA THR A 135 -0.90 -5.95 5.36
C THR A 135 -2.32 -6.11 4.82
N PHE A 136 -2.72 -5.32 3.81
CA PHE A 136 -4.03 -5.40 3.15
C PHE A 136 -3.93 -5.65 1.63
N HIS A 137 -2.84 -6.28 1.18
CA HIS A 137 -2.65 -6.58 -0.23
C HIS A 137 -3.77 -7.51 -0.74
N GLY A 138 -4.53 -7.08 -1.73
CA GLY A 138 -5.66 -7.85 -2.26
C GLY A 138 -6.87 -7.93 -1.32
N ALA A 139 -6.93 -7.16 -0.23
CA ALA A 139 -8.12 -7.05 0.61
C ALA A 139 -9.16 -6.13 -0.06
N TRP A 140 -9.93 -6.69 -1.01
CA TRP A 140 -10.78 -5.89 -1.91
C TRP A 140 -11.84 -5.03 -1.22
N LEU A 141 -12.34 -5.46 -0.07
CA LEU A 141 -13.48 -4.87 0.64
C LEU A 141 -13.10 -4.00 1.84
N ILE A 142 -11.82 -3.69 2.04
CA ILE A 142 -11.39 -2.83 3.14
C ILE A 142 -11.89 -1.39 2.95
N ARG A 143 -12.71 -0.92 3.91
CA ARG A 143 -13.35 0.41 3.91
C ARG A 143 -13.35 1.10 5.27
N GLY A 144 -12.66 0.51 6.25
CA GLY A 144 -12.60 1.02 7.62
C GLY A 144 -11.85 2.34 7.75
N ASP A 145 -12.10 3.03 8.86
CA ASP A 145 -11.30 4.16 9.31
C ASP A 145 -10.02 3.64 9.98
N LEU A 146 -8.86 4.05 9.46
CA LEU A 146 -7.55 3.68 9.98
C LEU A 146 -6.82 4.89 10.59
N SER A 147 -7.51 6.03 10.73
CA SER A 147 -6.91 7.29 11.19
C SER A 147 -6.39 7.23 12.63
N GLY A 148 -6.88 6.29 13.43
CA GLY A 148 -6.44 6.08 14.82
C GLY A 148 -5.16 5.25 14.99
N TRP A 149 -4.55 4.76 13.91
CA TRP A 149 -3.31 3.98 13.99
C TRP A 149 -2.12 4.88 14.30
N ASP A 150 -1.31 4.50 15.30
CA ASP A 150 -0.01 5.10 15.54
C ASP A 150 1.05 4.44 14.64
N THR A 151 1.44 5.13 13.57
CA THR A 151 2.41 4.62 12.58
C THR A 151 3.84 5.11 12.82
N SER A 152 4.12 5.73 13.97
CA SER A 152 5.42 6.40 14.23
C SER A 152 6.63 5.45 14.20
N THR A 153 6.44 4.14 14.38
CA THR A 153 7.50 3.12 14.34
C THR A 153 7.71 2.52 12.94
N ILE A 154 6.81 2.80 11.98
CA ILE A 154 6.79 2.11 10.69
C ILE A 154 7.85 2.67 9.75
N THR A 155 8.65 1.77 9.18
CA THR A 155 9.70 2.10 8.19
C THR A 155 9.41 1.54 6.79
N ASN A 156 8.52 0.55 6.69
CA ASN A 156 8.15 -0.13 5.45
C ASN A 156 6.62 -0.19 5.29
N MET A 157 6.08 0.43 4.23
CA MET A 157 4.67 0.39 3.86
C MET A 157 4.45 -0.24 2.46
N ALA A 158 5.45 -0.97 1.96
CA ALA A 158 5.42 -1.51 0.61
C ALA A 158 4.17 -2.38 0.38
N TYR A 159 3.45 -2.10 -0.71
CA TYR A 159 2.28 -2.83 -1.17
C TYR A 159 1.12 -2.96 -0.16
N MET A 160 1.11 -2.16 0.93
CA MET A 160 0.13 -2.30 2.02
C MET A 160 -1.32 -2.36 1.54
N PHE A 161 -1.71 -1.50 0.58
CA PHE A 161 -3.06 -1.45 -0.01
C PHE A 161 -3.07 -1.83 -1.49
N SER A 162 -2.03 -2.53 -1.97
CA SER A 162 -1.96 -2.95 -3.36
C SER A 162 -3.13 -3.91 -3.68
N TYR A 163 -3.84 -3.68 -4.78
CA TYR A 163 -5.07 -4.38 -5.18
C TYR A 163 -6.24 -4.27 -4.18
N ALA A 164 -6.20 -3.36 -3.21
CA ALA A 164 -7.34 -3.05 -2.34
C ALA A 164 -8.34 -2.14 -3.09
N PHE A 165 -9.05 -2.71 -4.08
CA PHE A 165 -9.81 -1.94 -5.08
C PHE A 165 -10.80 -0.92 -4.52
N THR A 166 -11.42 -1.20 -3.37
CA THR A 166 -12.42 -0.31 -2.76
C THR A 166 -11.88 0.56 -1.63
N PHE A 167 -10.58 0.47 -1.32
CA PHE A 167 -9.97 1.24 -0.25
C PHE A 167 -9.97 2.73 -0.57
N ASN A 168 -10.52 3.51 0.36
CA ASN A 168 -10.52 4.96 0.35
C ASN A 168 -10.69 5.48 1.79
N GLY A 169 -9.99 4.86 2.75
CA GLY A 169 -10.05 5.21 4.18
C GLY A 169 -9.16 6.41 4.52
N GLU A 170 -9.53 7.18 5.55
CA GLU A 170 -8.77 8.35 5.99
C GLU A 170 -7.43 7.93 6.63
N ILE A 171 -6.32 8.30 6.00
CA ILE A 171 -4.94 8.01 6.43
C ILE A 171 -4.01 9.23 6.35
N GLY A 172 -4.58 10.41 6.09
CA GLY A 172 -3.80 11.64 5.95
C GLY A 172 -3.08 12.09 7.23
N GLY A 173 -3.51 11.57 8.39
CA GLY A 173 -2.93 11.87 9.72
C GLY A 173 -1.84 10.90 10.19
N TRP A 174 -1.47 9.89 9.39
CA TRP A 174 -0.38 8.97 9.74
C TRP A 174 0.97 9.68 9.80
N ASP A 175 1.80 9.27 10.76
CA ASP A 175 3.20 9.65 10.83
C ASP A 175 4.01 8.80 9.84
N THR A 176 4.56 9.44 8.81
CA THR A 176 5.38 8.79 7.77
C THR A 176 6.85 9.19 7.85
N SER A 177 7.27 9.92 8.89
CA SER A 177 8.64 10.50 8.98
C SER A 177 9.76 9.45 9.01
N ASN A 178 9.46 8.23 9.47
CA ASN A 178 10.37 7.10 9.50
C ASN A 178 10.25 6.17 8.28
N VAL A 179 9.26 6.39 7.40
CA VAL A 179 9.00 5.50 6.27
C VAL A 179 10.06 5.71 5.20
N THR A 180 10.74 4.62 4.83
CA THR A 180 11.75 4.61 3.77
C THR A 180 11.28 3.95 2.49
N ASN A 181 10.25 3.12 2.56
CA ASN A 181 9.75 2.31 1.45
C ASN A 181 8.22 2.40 1.33
N MET A 182 7.76 2.98 0.21
CA MET A 182 6.34 3.08 -0.16
C MET A 182 6.06 2.38 -1.51
N THR A 183 6.95 1.50 -1.96
CA THR A 183 6.81 0.78 -3.24
C THR A 183 5.43 0.13 -3.34
N GLY A 184 4.68 0.48 -4.39
CA GLY A 184 3.39 -0.12 -4.70
C GLY A 184 2.29 0.03 -3.66
N MET A 185 2.42 0.95 -2.68
CA MET A 185 1.48 1.07 -1.55
C MET A 185 0.01 1.12 -2.00
N PHE A 186 -0.30 1.83 -3.09
CA PHE A 186 -1.64 1.94 -3.69
C PHE A 186 -1.71 1.38 -5.12
N LEU A 187 -0.80 0.46 -5.49
CA LEU A 187 -0.81 -0.21 -6.79
C LEU A 187 -2.19 -0.83 -7.03
N ARG A 188 -2.91 -0.36 -8.05
CA ARG A 188 -4.27 -0.77 -8.43
C ARG A 188 -5.33 -0.59 -7.35
N ALA A 189 -5.12 0.29 -6.37
CA ALA A 189 -6.15 0.73 -5.42
C ALA A 189 -7.11 1.72 -6.10
N GLY A 190 -7.98 1.18 -6.97
CA GLY A 190 -8.75 1.99 -7.94
C GLY A 190 -9.64 3.08 -7.37
N ALA A 191 -10.15 2.92 -6.13
CA ALA A 191 -11.01 3.89 -5.46
C ALA A 191 -10.27 4.94 -4.62
N PHE A 192 -8.96 4.78 -4.40
CA PHE A 192 -8.20 5.61 -3.47
C PHE A 192 -8.03 7.04 -4.01
N ASN A 193 -8.48 8.04 -3.24
CA ASN A 193 -8.32 9.46 -3.54
C ASN A 193 -8.39 10.33 -2.27
N LYS A 194 -7.83 9.84 -1.15
CA LYS A 194 -7.76 10.62 0.10
C LYS A 194 -6.62 11.62 0.09
N ASP A 195 -6.77 12.65 0.92
CA ASP A 195 -5.74 13.66 1.10
C ASP A 195 -4.58 13.08 1.91
N ILE A 196 -3.42 13.04 1.28
CA ILE A 196 -2.13 12.60 1.84
C ILE A 196 -1.06 13.68 1.64
N SER A 197 -1.48 14.92 1.40
CA SER A 197 -0.57 16.06 1.20
C SER A 197 0.27 16.39 2.43
N GLY A 198 -0.18 15.96 3.62
CA GLY A 198 0.50 16.19 4.90
C GLY A 198 1.56 15.15 5.28
N TRP A 199 1.76 14.09 4.49
CA TRP A 199 2.78 13.08 4.77
C TRP A 199 4.21 13.64 4.66
N ASP A 200 5.04 13.32 5.65
CA ASP A 200 6.49 13.53 5.59
C ASP A 200 7.13 12.44 4.73
N THR A 201 7.70 12.83 3.59
CA THR A 201 8.31 11.94 2.60
C THR A 201 9.83 12.06 2.54
N SER A 202 10.43 12.88 3.42
CA SER A 202 11.86 13.22 3.39
C SER A 202 12.79 12.03 3.57
N SER A 203 12.33 10.98 4.28
CA SER A 203 13.05 9.71 4.49
C SER A 203 12.80 8.66 3.39
N VAL A 204 11.82 8.87 2.51
CA VAL A 204 11.41 7.87 1.52
C VAL A 204 12.45 7.76 0.42
N THR A 205 12.86 6.52 0.13
CA THR A 205 13.84 6.22 -0.92
C THR A 205 13.23 5.46 -2.10
N ARG A 206 12.10 4.78 -1.90
CA ARG A 206 11.44 3.94 -2.91
C ARG A 206 9.95 4.26 -3.02
N MET A 207 9.51 4.69 -4.21
CA MET A 207 8.12 4.99 -4.58
C MET A 207 7.68 4.30 -5.89
N ALA A 208 8.47 3.34 -6.39
CA ALA A 208 8.12 2.56 -7.57
C ALA A 208 6.69 1.98 -7.45
N TYR A 209 5.90 2.04 -8.53
CA TYR A 209 4.52 1.55 -8.60
C TYR A 209 3.50 2.18 -7.62
N MET A 210 3.85 3.19 -6.82
CA MET A 210 3.03 3.62 -5.66
C MET A 210 1.56 3.87 -6.00
N PHE A 211 1.26 4.46 -7.16
CA PHE A 211 -0.10 4.75 -7.66
C PHE A 211 -0.37 4.14 -9.05
N ASP A 212 0.40 3.14 -9.49
CA ASP A 212 0.18 2.48 -10.78
C ASP A 212 -1.24 1.89 -10.83
N GLY A 213 -2.05 2.29 -11.80
CA GLY A 213 -3.45 1.88 -11.93
C GLY A 213 -4.38 2.37 -10.81
N ALA A 214 -3.99 3.34 -9.98
CA ALA A 214 -4.87 4.01 -9.03
C ALA A 214 -5.77 5.02 -9.76
N ILE A 215 -6.73 4.50 -10.52
CA ILE A 215 -7.48 5.27 -11.54
C ILE A 215 -8.20 6.52 -11.02
N SER A 216 -8.58 6.58 -9.74
CA SER A 216 -9.28 7.72 -9.13
C SER A 216 -8.36 8.73 -8.45
N PHE A 217 -7.08 8.41 -8.27
CA PHE A 217 -6.17 9.22 -7.47
C PHE A 217 -5.82 10.54 -8.17
N ASN A 218 -6.01 11.66 -7.47
CA ASN A 218 -5.61 13.00 -7.90
C ASN A 218 -5.20 13.88 -6.69
N GLY A 219 -4.56 13.28 -5.68
CA GLY A 219 -4.17 13.96 -4.44
C GLY A 219 -3.10 15.04 -4.67
N LYS A 220 -3.15 16.14 -3.90
CA LYS A 220 -2.24 17.30 -4.05
C LYS A 220 -0.85 17.05 -3.46
N ILE A 221 -0.09 16.15 -4.09
CA ILE A 221 1.23 15.69 -3.62
C ILE A 221 2.41 16.52 -4.15
N GLY A 222 2.15 17.65 -4.81
CA GLY A 222 3.20 18.53 -5.35
C GLY A 222 4.11 19.17 -4.29
N GLY A 223 3.76 19.06 -3.00
CA GLY A 223 4.55 19.57 -1.86
C GLY A 223 5.38 18.51 -1.12
N TRP A 224 5.37 17.26 -1.56
CA TRP A 224 6.21 16.21 -0.98
C TRP A 224 7.71 16.47 -1.17
N ASP A 225 8.51 16.04 -0.19
CA ASP A 225 9.96 16.05 -0.27
C ASP A 225 10.43 14.74 -0.91
N THR A 226 10.87 14.82 -2.17
CA THR A 226 11.37 13.66 -2.92
C THR A 226 12.89 13.62 -3.02
N SER A 227 13.60 14.48 -2.27
CA SER A 227 15.06 14.63 -2.39
C SER A 227 15.84 13.35 -2.07
N SER A 228 15.26 12.42 -1.32
CA SER A 228 15.85 11.10 -1.00
C SER A 228 15.39 9.97 -1.94
N VAL A 229 14.42 10.21 -2.82
CA VAL A 229 13.79 9.15 -3.62
C VAL A 229 14.69 8.74 -4.80
N ALA A 230 15.02 7.45 -4.86
CA ALA A 230 15.84 6.86 -5.91
C ALA A 230 15.03 6.08 -6.96
N GLU A 231 13.80 5.65 -6.64
CA GLU A 231 12.96 4.80 -7.48
C GLU A 231 11.53 5.36 -7.61
N MET A 232 11.11 5.69 -8.84
CA MET A 232 9.77 6.19 -9.18
C MET A 232 9.21 5.54 -10.45
N ASP A 233 9.76 4.43 -10.91
CA ASP A 233 9.27 3.73 -12.09
C ASP A 233 7.81 3.31 -11.90
N PHE A 234 7.02 3.43 -12.97
CA PHE A 234 5.57 3.18 -13.00
C PHE A 234 4.72 3.98 -11.99
N MET A 235 5.26 4.92 -11.22
CA MET A 235 4.57 5.52 -10.06
C MET A 235 3.13 5.98 -10.32
N PHE A 236 2.84 6.58 -11.48
CA PHE A 236 1.50 7.01 -11.89
C PHE A 236 1.02 6.35 -13.18
N SER A 237 1.65 5.26 -13.60
CA SER A 237 1.25 4.56 -14.82
C SER A 237 -0.25 4.22 -14.76
N SER A 238 -1.01 4.48 -15.82
CA SER A 238 -2.46 4.23 -15.88
C SER A 238 -3.31 4.89 -14.76
N ALA A 239 -2.78 5.87 -14.01
CA ALA A 239 -3.55 6.66 -13.05
C ALA A 239 -4.36 7.73 -13.81
N SER A 240 -5.48 7.30 -14.40
CA SER A 240 -6.24 8.09 -15.38
C SER A 240 -6.82 9.42 -14.88
N SER A 241 -6.99 9.60 -13.56
CA SER A 241 -7.46 10.87 -12.97
C SER A 241 -6.34 11.79 -12.50
N PHE A 242 -5.09 11.33 -12.53
CA PHE A 242 -3.96 12.05 -11.94
C PHE A 242 -3.57 13.25 -12.80
N ASP A 243 -3.81 14.47 -12.31
CA ASP A 243 -3.52 15.72 -13.00
C ASP A 243 -2.90 16.75 -12.04
N GLN A 244 -1.69 16.48 -11.57
CA GLN A 244 -0.94 17.34 -10.65
C GLN A 244 0.36 17.85 -11.25
N ASN A 245 0.78 19.04 -10.82
CA ASN A 245 2.09 19.59 -11.13
C ASN A 245 3.15 19.00 -10.19
N LEU A 246 4.16 18.34 -10.76
CA LEU A 246 5.28 17.73 -10.03
C LEU A 246 6.59 18.52 -10.16
N GLY A 247 6.56 19.73 -10.73
CA GLY A 247 7.78 20.51 -11.02
C GLY A 247 8.57 20.92 -9.78
N SER A 248 7.96 20.90 -8.60
CA SER A 248 8.62 21.20 -7.32
C SER A 248 9.36 19.99 -6.73
N TRP A 249 9.13 18.79 -7.22
CA TRP A 249 9.80 17.57 -6.72
C TRP A 249 11.30 17.62 -7.04
N ASP A 250 12.13 17.38 -6.03
CA ASP A 250 13.57 17.17 -6.21
C ASP A 250 13.80 15.77 -6.79
N ILE A 251 14.37 15.71 -7.98
CA ILE A 251 14.66 14.45 -8.70
C ILE A 251 16.17 14.23 -8.87
N SER A 252 16.99 14.89 -8.05
CA SER A 252 18.45 14.80 -8.12
C SER A 252 19.01 13.47 -7.62
N SER A 253 18.23 12.71 -6.85
CA SER A 253 18.62 11.41 -6.27
C SER A 253 18.16 10.18 -7.07
N ILE A 254 17.43 10.36 -8.17
CA ILE A 254 16.98 9.26 -9.03
C ILE A 254 18.17 8.41 -9.50
N ASP A 255 18.09 7.08 -9.39
CA ASP A 255 19.13 6.17 -9.86
C ASP A 255 18.76 5.56 -11.24
N PRO A 256 19.13 6.18 -12.37
CA PRO A 256 18.75 5.68 -13.68
C PRO A 256 19.46 4.38 -14.10
N ILE A 257 20.45 3.90 -13.33
CA ILE A 257 21.27 2.74 -13.69
C ILE A 257 20.78 1.49 -12.96
N ARG A 258 20.52 1.60 -11.65
CA ARG A 258 20.19 0.43 -10.83
C ARG A 258 18.70 0.14 -10.75
N THR A 259 17.84 1.13 -10.95
CA THR A 259 16.42 1.04 -10.58
C THR A 259 15.46 1.45 -11.70
N ASP A 260 15.97 1.60 -12.93
CA ASP A 260 15.26 2.18 -14.08
C ASP A 260 14.68 3.61 -13.86
N GLY A 261 14.88 4.18 -12.67
CA GLY A 261 14.68 5.57 -12.27
C GLY A 261 13.22 6.03 -12.34
N MET A 262 12.80 6.44 -13.54
CA MET A 262 11.48 7.03 -13.85
C MET A 262 10.84 6.37 -15.08
N MET A 263 11.26 5.15 -15.41
CA MET A 263 10.71 4.42 -16.54
C MET A 263 9.21 4.19 -16.33
N HIS A 264 8.41 4.44 -17.36
CA HIS A 264 6.94 4.28 -17.31
C HIS A 264 6.22 5.14 -16.25
N MET A 265 6.91 6.06 -15.57
CA MET A 265 6.37 6.81 -14.43
C MET A 265 5.04 7.52 -14.73
N LEU A 266 4.92 8.15 -15.91
CA LEU A 266 3.75 8.95 -16.32
C LEU A 266 3.00 8.34 -17.51
N ASP A 267 3.26 7.07 -17.86
CA ASP A 267 2.62 6.43 -19.00
C ASP A 267 1.10 6.29 -18.77
N ASP A 268 0.32 6.75 -19.74
CA ASP A 268 -1.15 6.63 -19.77
C ASP A 268 -1.86 7.21 -18.52
N CYS A 269 -1.22 8.15 -17.82
CA CYS A 269 -1.82 8.90 -16.71
C CYS A 269 -2.68 10.07 -17.19
N GLY A 270 -3.51 10.62 -16.31
CA GLY A 270 -4.45 11.72 -16.60
C GLY A 270 -3.84 13.12 -16.74
N MET A 271 -2.50 13.25 -16.75
CA MET A 271 -1.85 14.55 -16.59
C MET A 271 -2.12 15.46 -17.79
N SER A 272 -2.67 16.64 -17.52
CA SER A 272 -2.92 17.65 -18.55
C SER A 272 -1.61 18.20 -19.15
N ALA A 273 -1.67 18.71 -20.37
CA ALA A 273 -0.51 19.33 -21.01
C ALA A 273 0.07 20.51 -20.19
N ILE A 274 -0.78 21.24 -19.46
CA ILE A 274 -0.38 22.33 -18.58
C ILE A 274 0.46 21.81 -17.40
N ASN A 275 -0.01 20.78 -16.71
CA ASN A 275 0.72 20.22 -15.58
C ASN A 275 1.96 19.43 -16.00
N PHE A 276 1.91 18.78 -17.16
CA PHE A 276 3.09 18.13 -17.74
C PHE A 276 4.17 19.15 -18.10
N SER A 277 3.79 20.27 -18.73
CA SER A 277 4.70 21.38 -19.01
C SER A 277 5.35 21.95 -17.74
N LYS A 278 4.56 22.30 -16.72
CA LYS A 278 5.07 22.80 -15.43
C LYS A 278 6.02 21.82 -14.76
N THR A 279 5.71 20.52 -14.85
CA THR A 279 6.57 19.45 -14.34
C THR A 279 7.93 19.46 -15.02
N LEU A 280 7.96 19.47 -16.36
CA LEU A 280 9.21 19.52 -17.11
C LEU A 280 9.99 20.81 -16.86
N ILE A 281 9.33 21.96 -16.77
CA ILE A 281 9.96 23.26 -16.48
C ILE A 281 10.68 23.22 -15.13
N GLY A 282 9.99 22.72 -14.09
CA GLY A 282 10.55 22.58 -12.75
C GLY A 282 11.78 21.67 -12.76
N TRP A 283 11.68 20.49 -13.34
CA TRP A 283 12.79 19.54 -13.45
C TRP A 283 13.97 20.06 -14.27
N ALA A 284 13.72 20.78 -15.38
CA ALA A 284 14.78 21.35 -16.21
C ALA A 284 15.59 22.45 -15.50
N SER A 285 15.06 23.03 -14.41
CA SER A 285 15.76 24.02 -13.60
C SER A 285 16.71 23.40 -12.56
N GLN A 286 16.62 22.09 -12.32
CA GLN A 286 17.41 21.36 -11.33
C GLN A 286 18.70 20.79 -11.93
N LYS A 287 19.65 20.44 -11.07
CA LYS A 287 20.79 19.60 -11.45
C LYS A 287 20.36 18.13 -11.40
N VAL A 288 19.82 17.65 -12.52
CA VAL A 288 19.29 16.28 -12.65
C VAL A 288 20.38 15.26 -12.98
N GLN A 289 20.09 13.98 -12.71
CA GLN A 289 20.95 12.88 -13.12
C GLN A 289 20.92 12.70 -14.64
N PRO A 290 22.05 12.37 -15.29
CA PRO A 290 22.08 12.13 -16.71
C PRO A 290 21.46 10.78 -17.07
N LYS A 291 21.00 10.63 -18.31
CA LYS A 291 20.47 9.38 -18.89
C LYS A 291 19.22 8.80 -18.20
N VAL A 292 18.47 9.63 -17.48
CA VAL A 292 17.15 9.24 -16.97
C VAL A 292 16.23 8.86 -18.13
N LYS A 293 15.51 7.76 -17.96
CA LYS A 293 14.44 7.33 -18.86
C LYS A 293 13.11 7.75 -18.22
N LEU A 294 12.37 8.62 -18.89
CA LEU A 294 11.03 9.03 -18.47
C LEU A 294 10.00 8.41 -19.42
N GLY A 295 9.09 7.61 -18.84
CA GLY A 295 7.85 7.23 -19.53
C GLY A 295 6.83 8.36 -19.42
N ALA A 296 6.30 8.80 -20.55
CA ALA A 296 5.22 9.78 -20.65
C ALA A 296 4.31 9.46 -21.85
N GLN A 297 4.04 8.18 -22.11
CA GLN A 297 3.09 7.72 -23.10
C GLN A 297 1.70 8.31 -22.85
N GLY A 298 0.99 8.69 -23.91
CA GLY A 298 -0.34 9.30 -23.81
C GLY A 298 -0.33 10.79 -23.45
N LEU A 299 0.80 11.34 -23.00
CA LEU A 299 0.96 12.76 -22.69
C LEU A 299 1.37 13.57 -23.92
N HIS A 300 1.12 14.88 -23.86
CA HIS A 300 1.49 15.79 -24.95
C HIS A 300 1.89 17.17 -24.43
N LEU A 301 2.67 17.89 -25.25
CA LEU A 301 2.95 19.31 -25.08
C LEU A 301 2.18 20.11 -26.12
N CYS A 302 1.75 21.31 -25.72
CA CYS A 302 1.08 22.25 -26.60
C CYS A 302 2.09 22.96 -27.51
N LEU A 303 1.76 23.12 -28.80
CA LEU A 303 2.66 23.77 -29.78
C LEU A 303 2.97 25.24 -29.45
N ASN A 304 2.08 25.93 -28.74
CA ASN A 304 2.24 27.31 -28.29
C ASN A 304 2.95 27.43 -26.93
N ASP A 305 3.26 26.31 -26.26
CA ASP A 305 3.97 26.28 -24.98
C ASP A 305 5.49 26.25 -25.20
N ASN A 306 6.05 27.43 -25.49
CA ASN A 306 7.48 27.58 -25.76
C ASN A 306 8.35 27.16 -24.56
N ASP A 307 7.90 27.43 -23.33
CA ASP A 307 8.66 27.16 -22.11
C ASP A 307 8.71 25.65 -21.83
N GLY A 308 7.59 24.95 -21.93
CA GLY A 308 7.54 23.49 -21.81
C GLY A 308 8.35 22.79 -22.91
N ILE A 309 8.28 23.28 -24.15
CA ILE A 309 9.09 22.75 -25.27
C ILE A 309 10.59 22.98 -25.02
N ALA A 310 10.98 24.13 -24.47
CA ALA A 310 12.37 24.44 -24.12
C ALA A 310 12.86 23.56 -22.96
N ALA A 311 12.05 23.36 -21.92
CA ALA A 311 12.35 22.47 -20.80
C ALA A 311 12.53 21.02 -21.25
N TYR A 312 11.58 20.50 -22.05
CA TYR A 312 11.68 19.18 -22.69
C TYR A 312 12.99 19.02 -23.49
N SER A 313 13.36 20.05 -24.25
CA SER A 313 14.60 20.06 -25.02
C SER A 313 15.86 20.08 -24.14
N THR A 314 15.81 20.77 -23.00
CA THR A 314 16.92 20.88 -22.03
C THR A 314 17.20 19.54 -21.36
N LEU A 315 16.16 18.81 -20.95
CA LEU A 315 16.31 17.48 -20.34
C LEU A 315 16.91 16.47 -21.32
N LYS A 316 16.58 16.55 -22.62
CA LYS A 316 17.08 15.60 -23.63
C LYS A 316 18.50 15.90 -24.14
N LYS A 317 18.97 17.15 -24.03
CA LYS A 317 20.29 17.56 -24.51
C LYS A 317 21.38 17.30 -23.47
N SER A 318 22.64 17.32 -23.91
CA SER A 318 23.80 17.28 -23.02
C SER A 318 23.76 18.45 -22.03
N PRO A 319 24.11 18.25 -20.74
CA PRO A 319 24.67 17.02 -20.15
C PRO A 319 23.63 15.99 -19.69
N ASN A 320 22.35 16.35 -19.67
CA ASN A 320 21.28 15.52 -19.11
C ASN A 320 21.03 14.26 -19.95
N ASN A 321 20.96 14.36 -21.27
CA ASN A 321 20.83 13.20 -22.17
C ASN A 321 19.64 12.26 -21.82
N TRP A 322 18.51 12.81 -21.36
CA TRP A 322 17.35 12.00 -21.01
C TRP A 322 16.71 11.33 -22.22
N THR A 323 16.11 10.17 -21.99
CA THR A 323 15.21 9.51 -22.94
C THR A 323 13.77 9.70 -22.48
N ILE A 324 13.02 10.58 -23.15
CA ILE A 324 11.59 10.80 -22.89
C ILE A 324 10.80 10.18 -24.05
N LYS A 325 10.01 9.14 -23.77
CA LYS A 325 9.20 8.40 -24.75
C LYS A 325 7.73 8.76 -24.65
N GLY A 326 7.01 8.61 -25.76
CA GLY A 326 5.54 8.65 -25.76
C GLY A 326 4.89 10.04 -25.75
N VAL A 327 5.69 11.11 -25.83
CA VAL A 327 5.20 12.50 -25.85
C VAL A 327 4.94 12.98 -27.28
N ASP A 328 3.70 13.36 -27.56
CA ASP A 328 3.34 14.06 -28.79
C ASP A 328 3.41 15.58 -28.62
N LYS A 329 3.58 16.32 -29.74
CA LYS A 329 3.37 17.78 -29.78
C LYS A 329 2.13 18.07 -30.62
N LYS A 330 1.14 18.75 -30.05
CA LYS A 330 -0.17 18.97 -30.68
C LYS A 330 -0.66 20.40 -30.47
N ALA A 331 -1.57 20.86 -31.32
CA ALA A 331 -2.31 22.09 -31.05
C ALA A 331 -3.19 21.87 -29.81
N CYS A 332 -3.23 22.85 -28.93
CA CYS A 332 -4.10 22.88 -27.76
C CYS A 332 -5.05 24.07 -27.91
N ASP A 333 -6.26 23.91 -27.39
CA ASP A 333 -7.31 24.93 -27.40
C ASP A 333 -7.07 26.06 -26.38
#